data_AF-A0A8S3GLF2-F1
#
_entry.id   AF-A0A8S3GLF2-F1
#
_cell.length_a   1.000
_cell.length_b   1.000
_cell.length_c   1.000
_cell.angle_alpha   90.00
_cell.angle_beta   90.00
_cell.angle_gamma   90.00
#
_symmetry.space_group_name_H-M   'P 1'
#
loop_
_entity.id
_entity.type
_entity.pdbx_description
1 polymer ?
#
loop_
_entity_poly.entity_id
_entity_poly.type
_entity_poly.pdbx_seq_one_letter_code
_entity_poly.pdbx_strand_id
1 'polypeptide(L)' 'MTRHSKNSTANAVYTYHEKHKDSSTGGYGTTQMRLSKDAIKEFDCCNLTLQPCIDPVITKDGYLFDKQAIL' A
#
# COMPACT_ATOMS: atom_id res chain seq x y z
N MET A 1 1.54 18.60 -25.87
CA MET A 1 1.44 17.47 -26.83
C MET A 1 2.59 17.59 -27.82
N THR A 2 3.70 16.89 -27.57
CA THR A 2 4.81 16.81 -28.52
C THR A 2 4.39 15.95 -29.71
N ARG A 3 4.77 16.39 -30.91
CA ARG A 3 4.32 15.85 -32.19
C ARG A 3 4.81 14.40 -32.35
N HIS A 4 3.89 13.44 -32.35
CA HIS A 4 4.24 12.04 -32.60
C HIS A 4 4.70 11.87 -34.05
N SER A 5 5.86 11.27 -34.28
CA SER A 5 6.37 11.03 -35.63
C SER A 5 5.49 9.96 -36.31
N LYS A 6 5.13 10.18 -37.58
CA LYS A 6 4.19 9.32 -38.32
C LYS A 6 4.69 7.88 -38.53
N ASN A 7 6.01 7.65 -38.36
CA ASN A 7 6.69 6.36 -38.56
C ASN A 7 7.56 6.00 -37.34
N SER A 8 7.03 6.11 -36.13
CA SER A 8 7.76 5.68 -34.92
C SER A 8 7.83 4.15 -34.85
N THR A 9 8.98 3.57 -35.19
CA THR A 9 9.26 2.13 -35.05
C THR A 9 9.61 1.72 -33.62
N ALA A 10 9.66 2.66 -32.68
CA ALA A 10 9.88 2.44 -31.25
C ALA A 10 8.55 2.19 -30.50
N ASN A 11 7.62 1.45 -31.11
CA ASN A 11 6.41 1.06 -30.39
C ASN A 11 6.81 0.05 -29.30
N ALA A 12 6.51 0.40 -28.05
CA ALA A 12 6.64 -0.54 -26.96
C ALA A 12 5.75 -1.76 -27.26
N VAL A 13 6.30 -2.97 -27.09
CA VAL A 13 5.58 -4.24 -27.25
C VAL A 13 4.31 -4.24 -26.40
N TYR A 14 4.37 -3.60 -25.22
CA TYR A 14 3.24 -3.41 -24.33
C TYR A 14 2.59 -2.04 -24.50
N THR A 15 1.29 -2.07 -24.70
CA THR A 15 0.38 -0.92 -24.59
C THR A 15 0.33 -0.39 -23.16
N TYR A 16 -0.13 0.85 -23.01
CA TYR A 16 -0.35 1.45 -21.69
C TYR A 16 -1.28 0.62 -20.80
N HIS A 17 -2.35 0.05 -21.38
CA HIS A 17 -3.31 -0.77 -20.64
C HIS A 17 -2.72 -2.09 -20.17
N GLU A 18 -1.88 -2.74 -20.97
CA GLU A 18 -1.18 -3.96 -20.56
C GLU A 18 -0.23 -3.68 -19.41
N LYS A 19 0.57 -2.60 -19.50
CA LYS A 19 1.46 -2.17 -18.40
C LYS A 19 0.69 -1.89 -17.11
N HIS A 20 -0.48 -1.26 -17.21
CA HIS A 20 -1.33 -0.99 -16.06
C HIS A 20 -1.90 -2.28 -15.45
N LYS A 21 -2.32 -3.22 -16.29
CA LYS A 21 -2.84 -4.52 -15.86
C LYS A 21 -1.75 -5.37 -15.19
N ASP A 22 -0.55 -5.37 -15.77
CA ASP A 22 0.62 -6.08 -15.22
C ASP A 22 1.06 -5.44 -13.90
N SER A 23 1.03 -4.11 -13.79
CA SER A 23 1.33 -3.41 -12.53
C SER A 23 0.28 -3.71 -11.45
N SER A 24 -1.00 -3.77 -11.81
CA SER A 24 -2.09 -4.13 -10.89
C SER A 24 -2.02 -5.58 -10.43
N THR A 25 -1.57 -6.50 -11.30
CA THR A 25 -1.54 -7.94 -11.01
C THR A 25 -0.25 -8.34 -10.32
N GLY A 26 0.87 -7.72 -10.71
CA GLY A 26 2.19 -8.00 -10.18
C GLY A 26 2.40 -7.46 -8.76
N GLY A 27 1.63 -6.46 -8.33
CA GLY A 27 1.74 -5.89 -6.98
C GLY A 27 3.08 -5.19 -6.70
N TYR A 28 3.95 -5.08 -7.70
CA TYR A 28 5.25 -4.40 -7.62
C TYR A 28 5.16 -3.00 -8.20
N GLY A 29 5.78 -2.04 -7.51
CA GLY A 29 5.83 -0.63 -7.89
C GLY A 29 5.02 0.27 -6.96
N THR A 30 5.06 1.57 -7.25
CA THR A 30 4.32 2.59 -6.50
C THR A 30 3.02 2.92 -7.22
N THR A 31 1.90 2.44 -6.68
CA THR A 31 0.55 2.80 -7.16
C THR A 31 -0.04 3.90 -6.29
N GLN A 32 -0.49 4.98 -6.92
CA GLN A 32 -1.26 6.02 -6.26
C GLN A 32 -2.74 5.61 -6.29
N MET A 33 -3.24 5.03 -5.20
CA MET A 33 -4.64 4.65 -5.06
C MET A 33 -5.23 5.15 -3.73
N ARG A 34 -6.56 5.31 -3.70
CA ARG A 34 -7.28 5.57 -2.45
C ARG A 34 -7.35 4.28 -1.64
N LEU A 35 -6.86 4.33 -0.41
CA LEU A 35 -6.98 3.25 0.56
C LEU A 35 -8.42 3.18 1.12
N SER A 36 -8.93 1.97 1.29
CA SER A 36 -10.21 1.74 1.97
C SER A 36 -10.06 1.90 3.48
N LYS A 37 -11.19 1.96 4.21
CA LYS A 37 -11.21 2.01 5.68
C LYS A 37 -10.43 0.84 6.29
N ASP A 38 -10.54 -0.34 5.70
CA ASP A 38 -9.94 -1.59 6.20
C ASP A 38 -8.41 -1.61 6.07
N ALA A 39 -7.83 -0.72 5.25
CA ALA A 39 -6.39 -0.54 5.17
C ALA A 39 -5.83 0.31 6.31
N ILE A 40 -6.69 0.94 7.11
CA ILE A 40 -6.30 1.76 8.26
C ILE A 40 -6.44 0.90 9.51
N LYS A 41 -5.39 0.89 10.35
CA LYS A 41 -5.40 0.22 11.65
C LYS A 41 -6.51 0.78 12.54
N GLU A 42 -7.26 -0.10 13.18
CA GLU A 42 -8.27 0.28 14.18
C GLU A 42 -7.62 0.87 15.44
N PHE A 43 -8.40 1.64 16.20
CA PHE A 43 -7.91 2.40 17.35
C PHE A 43 -7.45 1.48 18.50
N ASP A 44 -8.17 0.40 18.74
CA ASP A 44 -7.99 -0.60 19.79
C ASP A 44 -7.03 -1.74 19.40
N CYS A 45 -6.47 -1.71 18.19
CA CYS A 45 -5.51 -2.70 17.73
C CYS A 45 -4.06 -2.35 18.09
N CYS A 46 -3.28 -3.38 18.40
CA CYS A 46 -1.85 -3.28 18.67
C CYS A 46 -1.07 -2.88 17.42
N ASN A 47 -0.10 -1.97 17.58
CA ASN A 47 0.75 -1.50 16.47
C ASN A 47 1.73 -2.56 15.92
N LEU A 48 1.93 -3.68 16.62
CA LEU A 48 2.79 -4.78 16.16
C LEU A 48 1.99 -5.93 15.57
N THR A 49 0.99 -6.43 16.31
CA THR A 49 0.23 -7.62 15.90
C THR A 49 -0.93 -7.29 14.97
N LEU A 50 -1.36 -6.02 14.91
CA LEU A 50 -2.55 -5.56 14.17
C LEU A 50 -3.84 -6.30 14.56
N GLN A 51 -3.85 -6.92 15.74
CA GLN A 51 -5.02 -7.55 16.35
C GLN A 51 -5.55 -6.66 17.48
N PRO A 52 -6.84 -6.78 17.86
CA PRO A 52 -7.39 -6.12 19.02
C PRO A 52 -6.58 -6.44 20.29
N CYS A 53 -6.24 -5.42 21.07
CA CYS A 53 -5.45 -5.61 22.29
C CYS A 53 -6.26 -6.32 23.39
N ILE A 54 -5.62 -7.25 24.11
CA ILE A 54 -6.21 -7.89 25.29
C ILE A 54 -5.78 -7.13 26.55
N ASP A 55 -4.49 -6.81 26.68
CA ASP A 55 -3.94 -6.02 27.80
C ASP A 55 -3.19 -4.79 27.23
N PRO A 56 -3.92 -3.69 26.94
CA PRO A 56 -3.37 -2.54 26.25
C PRO A 56 -2.38 -1.76 27.13
N VAL A 57 -1.19 -1.52 26.61
CA VAL A 57 -0.13 -0.71 27.21
C VAL A 57 0.28 0.41 26.26
N ILE A 58 0.51 1.60 26.81
CA ILE A 58 0.78 2.82 26.04
C ILE A 58 2.21 3.29 26.31
N THR A 59 2.95 3.61 25.25
CA THR A 59 4.27 4.25 25.38
C THR A 59 4.15 5.74 25.69
N LYS A 60 5.24 6.35 26.15
CA LYS A 60 5.27 7.80 26.43
C LYS A 60 4.91 8.66 25.22
N ASP A 61 5.17 8.15 24.01
CA ASP A 61 4.86 8.83 22.74
C ASP A 61 3.40 8.61 22.28
N GLY A 62 2.61 7.84 23.03
CA GLY A 62 1.18 7.62 22.76
C GLY A 62 0.86 6.45 21.84
N TYR A 63 1.81 5.52 21.60
CA TYR A 63 1.55 4.33 20.80
C TYR A 63 0.94 3.20 21.63
N LEU A 64 -0.09 2.55 21.09
CA LEU A 64 -0.78 1.43 21.71
C LEU A 64 -0.15 0.09 21.31
N PHE A 65 0.17 -0.73 22.30
CA PHE A 65 0.66 -2.08 22.12
C PHE A 65 -0.09 -3.04 23.03
N ASP A 66 -0.07 -4.32 22.66
CA ASP A 66 -0.47 -5.39 23.57
C ASP A 66 0.73 -5.77 24.44
N LYS A 67 0.52 -5.99 25.73
CA LYS A 67 1.61 -6.21 26.69
C LYS A 67 2.50 -7.40 26.31
N GLN A 68 1.91 -8.48 25.80
CA GLN A 68 2.65 -9.67 25.36
C GLN A 68 3.51 -9.42 24.11
N ALA A 69 3.17 -8.41 23.30
CA ALA A 69 3.91 -8.09 22.07
C ALA A 69 5.18 -7.27 22.33
N ILE A 70 5.31 -6.65 23.52
CA ILE A 70 6.45 -5.79 23.88
C ILE A 70 7.24 -6.30 25.10
N LEU A 71 6.89 -7.46 25.64
CA LEU A 71 7.63 -8.18 26.69
C LEU A 71 8.59 -9.20 26.07
#